data_AF-A0A1M2VS08-F1
#
_entry.id   AF-A0A1M2VS08-F1
#
_cell.length_a   1.000
_cell.length_b   1.000
_cell.length_c   1.000
_cell.angle_alpha   90.00
_cell.angle_beta   90.00
_cell.angle_gamma   90.00
#
_symmetry.space_group_name_H-M   'P 1'
#
loop_
_entity.id
_entity.type
_entity.pdbx_description
1 polymer ?
#
loop_
_entity_poly.entity_id
_entity_poly.type
_entity_poly.pdbx_seq_one_letter_code
_entity_poly.pdbx_strand_id
1 'polypeptide(L)'
;MPTGLTSKLYLAGVSPGLTFEIISIKPVAPNDGYDWKASFRRGAGEASVSCIGQTVYDNWPMPFKVSPSDRDGLIGEAHFEGHNGLWSSGPGAMVTIDFRLYGRTTVNGVSVDVDEDGVIPVSTTDWGGFSRPDYVNVTYSWRRRTADPVNVALGVPSTLVGMPDDLYFVPGVSTQEEKVGLVTTTDRAIALTAVDYALKGIFWIHEKLFSWALGLLF
;
A
#
# COMPACT_ATOMS: atom_id res chain seq x y z
N MET A 1 7.83 -22.81 -12.32
CA MET A 1 6.74 -21.82 -12.44
C MET A 1 7.26 -20.50 -11.89
N PRO A 2 6.91 -19.34 -12.46
CA PRO A 2 7.34 -18.07 -11.91
C PRO A 2 6.79 -17.99 -10.49
N THR A 3 7.67 -17.81 -9.51
CA THR A 3 7.28 -17.61 -8.11
C THR A 3 6.33 -16.41 -8.03
N GLY A 4 5.25 -16.52 -7.24
CA GLY A 4 4.34 -15.40 -7.01
C GLY A 4 5.06 -14.14 -6.51
N LEU A 5 4.43 -12.99 -6.68
CA LEU A 5 4.92 -11.70 -6.21
C LEU A 5 4.22 -11.33 -4.90
N THR A 6 5.01 -11.00 -3.88
CA THR A 6 4.50 -10.52 -2.60
C THR A 6 5.02 -9.12 -2.34
N SER A 7 4.12 -8.15 -2.19
CA SER A 7 4.44 -6.79 -1.72
C SER A 7 3.95 -6.62 -0.30
N LYS A 8 4.84 -6.18 0.60
CA LYS A 8 4.51 -5.91 1.99
C LYS A 8 4.29 -4.42 2.17
N LEU A 9 3.23 -4.08 2.89
CA LEU A 9 2.83 -2.71 3.15
C LEU A 9 2.93 -2.43 4.66
N TYR A 10 3.56 -1.32 5.02
CA TYR A 10 3.83 -0.93 6.40
C TYR A 10 3.33 0.47 6.68
N LEU A 11 2.76 0.69 7.86
CA LEU A 11 2.51 2.00 8.45
C LEU A 11 3.72 2.36 9.31
N ALA A 12 4.58 3.25 8.82
CA ALA A 12 5.82 3.59 9.54
C ALA A 12 5.59 4.53 10.73
N GLY A 13 4.48 5.27 10.74
CA GLY A 13 4.11 6.18 11.82
C GLY A 13 2.67 6.66 11.72
N VAL A 14 2.13 7.15 12.83
CA VAL A 14 0.84 7.84 12.87
C VAL A 14 0.89 8.90 13.97
N SER A 15 0.35 10.10 13.72
CA SER A 15 0.36 11.17 14.72
C SER A 15 -0.41 10.78 15.98
N PRO A 16 0.06 11.16 17.19
CA PRO A 16 -0.63 10.87 18.44
C PRO A 16 -2.10 11.31 18.42
N GLY A 17 -2.99 10.43 18.88
CA GLY A 17 -4.43 10.68 18.90
C GLY A 17 -5.16 10.38 17.58
N LEU A 18 -4.43 10.06 16.51
CA LEU A 18 -5.01 9.49 15.29
C LEU A 18 -4.98 7.96 15.30
N THR A 19 -5.94 7.38 14.61
CA THR A 19 -6.08 5.94 14.37
C THR A 19 -6.09 5.69 12.87
N PHE A 20 -5.26 4.77 12.41
CA PHE A 20 -5.29 4.24 11.05
C PHE A 20 -5.97 2.87 11.07
N GLU A 21 -7.08 2.74 10.34
CA GLU A 21 -7.92 1.56 10.31
C GLU A 21 -8.12 1.09 8.87
N ILE A 22 -7.93 -0.22 8.64
CA ILE A 22 -8.32 -0.85 7.39
C ILE A 22 -9.79 -1.25 7.50
N ILE A 23 -10.60 -0.76 6.56
CA ILE A 23 -12.05 -0.95 6.52
C ILE A 23 -12.42 -2.15 5.65
N SER A 24 -11.77 -2.30 4.50
CA SER A 24 -12.06 -3.43 3.61
C SER A 24 -10.88 -3.76 2.70
N ILE A 25 -10.88 -4.99 2.21
CA ILE A 25 -9.88 -5.53 1.29
C ILE A 25 -10.61 -6.27 0.19
N LYS A 26 -10.29 -5.94 -1.06
CA LYS A 26 -10.96 -6.46 -2.24
C LYS A 26 -9.92 -6.97 -3.24
N PRO A 27 -9.52 -8.25 -3.17
CA PRO A 27 -8.70 -8.86 -4.19
C PRO A 27 -9.54 -9.05 -5.47
N VAL A 28 -8.89 -8.86 -6.62
CA VAL A 28 -9.44 -9.04 -7.96
C VAL A 28 -8.41 -9.81 -8.78
N ALA A 29 -8.83 -10.94 -9.35
CA ALA A 29 -8.04 -11.71 -10.29
C ALA A 29 -8.61 -11.53 -11.71
N PRO A 30 -7.76 -11.58 -12.75
CA PRO A 30 -8.22 -11.64 -14.13
C PRO A 30 -9.12 -12.84 -14.37
N ASN A 31 -10.20 -12.63 -15.11
CA ASN A 31 -11.12 -13.69 -15.54
C ASN A 31 -10.87 -14.03 -17.02
N ASP A 32 -9.70 -14.57 -17.30
CA ASP A 32 -9.24 -14.98 -18.63
C ASP A 32 -9.20 -16.51 -18.82
N GLY A 33 -9.74 -17.25 -17.85
CA GLY A 33 -9.76 -18.72 -17.86
C GLY A 33 -8.47 -19.39 -17.38
N TYR A 34 -7.45 -18.62 -16.95
CA TYR A 34 -6.23 -19.15 -16.36
C TYR A 34 -6.26 -19.11 -14.83
N ASP A 35 -5.50 -20.00 -14.19
CA ASP A 35 -5.49 -20.14 -12.73
C ASP A 35 -4.69 -19.00 -12.07
N TRP A 36 -5.36 -17.87 -11.88
CA TRP A 36 -4.87 -16.68 -11.19
C TRP A 36 -5.26 -16.71 -9.72
N LYS A 37 -4.40 -16.13 -8.87
CA LYS A 37 -4.71 -15.83 -7.48
C LYS A 37 -4.27 -14.42 -7.13
N ALA A 38 -5.20 -13.64 -6.58
CA ALA A 38 -4.89 -12.45 -5.79
C ALA A 38 -5.26 -12.72 -4.33
N SER A 39 -4.37 -12.36 -3.42
CA SER A 39 -4.63 -12.49 -2.00
C SER A 39 -4.00 -11.37 -1.21
N PHE A 40 -4.57 -11.09 -0.04
CA PHE A 40 -4.03 -10.19 0.95
C PHE A 40 -3.97 -10.92 2.28
N ARG A 41 -2.79 -10.93 2.92
CA ARG A 41 -2.55 -11.68 4.15
C ARG A 41 -2.24 -10.74 5.32
N ARG A 42 -2.76 -11.09 6.50
CA ARG A 42 -2.39 -10.46 7.77
C ARG A 42 -2.39 -11.49 8.90
N GLY A 43 -1.21 -11.95 9.29
CA GLY A 43 -1.09 -13.00 10.31
C GLY A 43 -1.73 -14.30 9.83
N ALA A 44 -2.71 -14.82 10.58
CA ALA A 44 -3.45 -16.02 10.19
C ALA A 44 -4.61 -15.76 9.21
N GLY A 45 -4.96 -14.49 8.97
CA GLY A 45 -6.03 -14.14 8.03
C GLY A 45 -5.54 -14.07 6.59
N GLU A 46 -6.37 -14.51 5.64
CA GLU A 46 -6.24 -14.27 4.20
C GLU A 46 -7.58 -13.86 3.56
N ALA A 47 -7.57 -12.78 2.78
CA ALA A 47 -8.63 -12.46 1.81
C ALA A 47 -8.10 -12.81 0.42
N SER A 48 -8.75 -13.72 -0.30
CA SER A 48 -8.26 -14.19 -1.60
C SER A 48 -9.35 -14.36 -2.63
N VAL A 49 -8.98 -14.29 -3.90
CA VAL A 49 -9.86 -14.62 -5.03
C VAL A 49 -9.06 -15.36 -6.08
N SER A 50 -9.72 -16.29 -6.76
CA SER A 50 -9.19 -16.96 -7.96
C SER A 50 -9.97 -16.54 -9.21
N CYS A 51 -9.47 -16.89 -10.39
CA CYS A 51 -9.98 -16.46 -11.70
C CYS A 51 -11.49 -16.63 -11.94
N ILE A 52 -12.15 -17.61 -11.31
CA ILE A 52 -13.58 -17.92 -11.46
C ILE A 52 -14.31 -17.85 -10.09
N GLY A 53 -13.62 -17.39 -9.05
CA GLY A 53 -14.07 -17.47 -7.65
C GLY A 53 -14.76 -16.21 -7.13
N GLN A 54 -15.59 -16.39 -6.11
CA GLN A 54 -15.93 -15.30 -5.18
C GLN A 54 -14.74 -15.04 -4.25
N THR A 55 -14.63 -13.83 -3.71
CA THR A 55 -13.64 -13.55 -2.68
C THR A 55 -13.91 -14.42 -1.44
N VAL A 56 -12.90 -15.19 -1.04
CA VAL A 56 -12.90 -16.00 0.16
C VAL A 56 -12.13 -15.26 1.26
N TYR A 57 -12.75 -15.16 2.43
CA TYR A 57 -12.14 -14.59 3.63
C TYR A 57 -11.92 -15.72 4.64
N ASP A 58 -10.67 -16.10 4.86
CA ASP A 58 -10.28 -17.09 5.86
C ASP A 58 -9.63 -16.39 7.05
N ASN A 59 -10.14 -16.64 8.26
CA ASN A 59 -9.70 -16.03 9.52
C ASN A 59 -9.47 -14.50 9.44
N TRP A 60 -10.28 -13.81 8.63
CA TRP A 60 -10.05 -12.42 8.26
C TRP A 60 -10.55 -11.44 9.33
N PRO A 61 -9.68 -10.67 10.01
CA PRO A 61 -10.13 -9.74 11.05
C PRO A 61 -10.51 -8.40 10.41
N MET A 62 -11.78 -8.16 10.08
CA MET A 62 -12.25 -6.87 9.56
C MET A 62 -13.32 -6.20 10.45
N PRO A 63 -13.30 -4.86 10.61
CA PRO A 63 -12.18 -3.96 10.31
C PRO A 63 -11.01 -4.21 11.28
N PHE A 64 -9.82 -3.69 10.97
CA PHE A 64 -8.68 -3.77 11.89
C PHE A 64 -7.86 -2.49 11.93
N LYS A 65 -7.37 -2.16 13.13
CA LYS A 65 -6.47 -1.03 13.35
C LYS A 65 -5.03 -1.44 13.08
N VAL A 66 -4.27 -0.53 12.49
CA VAL A 66 -2.82 -0.68 12.32
C VAL A 66 -2.12 0.34 13.20
N SER A 67 -1.12 -0.12 13.93
CA SER A 67 -0.26 0.74 14.73
C SER A 67 1.20 0.42 14.40
N PRO A 68 2.10 1.41 14.37
CA PRO A 68 3.53 1.18 14.21
C PRO A 68 4.13 0.23 15.27
N SER A 69 3.47 0.07 16.43
CA SER A 69 3.90 -0.85 17.48
C SER A 69 3.32 -2.27 17.35
N ASP A 70 2.31 -2.48 16.51
CA ASP A 70 1.76 -3.81 16.21
C ASP A 70 2.47 -4.36 14.97
N ARG A 71 3.25 -5.44 15.15
CA ARG A 71 4.01 -6.12 14.07
C ARG A 71 4.85 -5.15 13.23
N ASP A 72 5.54 -4.23 13.90
CA ASP A 72 6.36 -3.18 13.27
C ASP A 72 5.60 -2.32 12.25
N GLY A 73 4.30 -2.14 12.46
CA GLY A 73 3.45 -1.36 11.55
C GLY A 73 3.01 -2.12 10.31
N LEU A 74 3.29 -3.43 10.18
CA LEU A 74 2.82 -4.22 9.04
C LEU A 74 1.31 -4.03 8.89
N ILE A 75 0.87 -3.56 7.73
CA ILE A 75 -0.54 -3.48 7.32
C ILE A 75 -0.97 -4.86 6.79
N GLY A 76 -0.13 -5.48 5.97
CA GLY A 76 -0.32 -6.82 5.44
C GLY A 76 0.52 -7.05 4.18
N GLU A 77 0.26 -8.17 3.53
CA GLU A 77 1.01 -8.62 2.37
C GLU A 77 0.06 -8.86 1.19
N ALA A 78 0.23 -8.11 0.11
CA ALA A 78 -0.47 -8.36 -1.14
C ALA A 78 0.32 -9.40 -1.95
N HIS A 79 -0.32 -10.51 -2.29
CA HIS A 79 0.30 -11.64 -2.96
C HIS A 79 -0.45 -12.00 -4.24
N PHE A 80 0.31 -12.10 -5.33
CA PHE A 80 -0.18 -12.30 -6.69
C PHE A 80 0.52 -13.49 -7.34
N GLU A 81 -0.26 -14.39 -7.93
CA GLU A 81 0.26 -15.61 -8.53
C GLU A 81 -0.51 -15.95 -9.81
N GLY A 82 0.22 -16.32 -10.85
CA GLY A 82 -0.30 -17.02 -12.02
C GLY A 82 0.24 -18.45 -12.04
N HIS A 83 -0.62 -19.45 -11.84
CA HIS A 83 -0.18 -20.84 -11.69
C HIS A 83 0.20 -21.52 -13.02
N ASN A 84 -0.27 -21.00 -14.15
CA ASN A 84 0.05 -21.57 -15.47
C ASN A 84 1.05 -20.69 -16.21
N GLY A 85 2.31 -20.65 -15.76
CA GLY A 85 3.43 -19.89 -16.35
C GLY A 85 3.88 -20.30 -17.77
N LEU A 86 2.96 -20.74 -18.61
CA LEU A 86 3.05 -20.93 -20.06
C LEU A 86 1.88 -20.21 -20.78
N TRP A 87 0.74 -20.05 -20.10
CA TRP A 87 -0.52 -19.57 -20.65
C TRP A 87 -1.16 -18.42 -19.86
N SER A 88 -0.73 -18.17 -18.62
CA SER A 88 -1.12 -17.03 -17.81
C SER A 88 -0.45 -15.76 -18.33
N SER A 89 -0.99 -15.21 -19.42
CA SER A 89 -0.64 -13.89 -19.94
C SER A 89 -1.86 -13.00 -19.92
N GLY A 90 -1.74 -11.79 -19.41
CA GLY A 90 -2.89 -10.90 -19.29
C GLY A 90 -2.66 -9.77 -18.29
N PRO A 91 -3.70 -8.93 -18.07
CA PRO A 91 -3.66 -7.87 -17.09
C PRO A 91 -3.34 -8.47 -15.72
N GLY A 92 -2.43 -7.86 -14.98
CA GLY A 92 -2.05 -8.35 -13.66
C GLY A 92 -3.22 -8.35 -12.66
N ALA A 93 -3.13 -9.18 -11.62
CA ALA A 93 -4.10 -9.18 -10.53
C ALA A 93 -3.93 -7.96 -9.61
N MET A 94 -4.97 -7.62 -8.84
CA MET A 94 -5.03 -6.42 -8.00
C MET A 94 -5.62 -6.73 -6.62
N VAL A 95 -5.18 -5.99 -5.60
CA VAL A 95 -5.79 -5.92 -4.27
C VAL A 95 -6.10 -4.46 -3.98
N THR A 96 -7.36 -4.15 -3.73
CA THR A 96 -7.77 -2.81 -3.27
C THR A 96 -7.95 -2.78 -1.77
N ILE A 97 -7.25 -1.87 -1.10
CA ILE A 97 -7.30 -1.68 0.35
C ILE A 97 -8.02 -0.37 0.66
N ASP A 98 -9.19 -0.43 1.30
CA ASP A 98 -9.90 0.74 1.78
C ASP A 98 -9.50 1.02 3.23
N PHE A 99 -9.15 2.26 3.55
CA PHE A 99 -8.69 2.65 4.89
C PHE A 99 -9.32 3.96 5.34
N ARG A 100 -9.28 4.21 6.64
CA ARG A 100 -9.69 5.46 7.28
C ARG A 100 -8.62 5.92 8.26
N LEU A 101 -8.33 7.21 8.22
CA LEU A 101 -7.56 7.91 9.24
C LEU A 101 -8.51 8.80 10.02
N TYR A 102 -8.60 8.61 11.33
CA TYR A 102 -9.52 9.40 12.15
C TYR A 102 -9.01 9.65 13.56
N GLY A 103 -9.53 10.69 14.20
CA GLY A 103 -9.21 11.07 15.57
C GLY A 103 -8.85 12.55 15.70
N ARG A 104 -8.28 12.91 16.85
CA ARG A 104 -7.86 14.29 17.13
C ARG A 104 -6.38 14.29 17.45
N THR A 105 -5.61 15.10 16.72
CA THR A 105 -4.18 15.29 16.96
C THR A 105 -3.88 16.73 17.31
N THR A 106 -2.78 16.96 18.03
CA THR A 106 -2.24 18.30 18.24
C THR A 106 -0.89 18.38 17.56
N VAL A 107 -0.76 19.34 16.65
CA VAL A 107 0.47 19.58 15.89
C VAL A 107 0.84 21.05 16.04
N ASN A 108 2.06 21.33 16.52
CA ASN A 108 2.53 22.69 16.84
C ASN A 108 1.54 23.52 17.70
N GLY A 109 0.87 22.87 18.67
CA GLY A 109 -0.10 23.51 19.55
C GLY A 109 -1.49 23.73 18.94
N VAL A 110 -1.70 23.37 17.68
CA VAL A 110 -3.01 23.44 17.00
C VAL A 110 -3.67 22.07 17.04
N SER A 111 -4.90 22.02 17.55
CA SER A 111 -5.72 20.82 17.53
C SER A 111 -6.39 20.67 16.18
N VAL A 112 -6.25 19.50 15.55
CA VAL A 112 -6.87 19.17 14.27
C VAL A 112 -7.68 17.90 14.43
N ASP A 113 -8.95 17.97 14.03
CA ASP A 113 -9.84 16.82 13.90
C ASP A 113 -9.69 16.22 12.50
N VAL A 114 -9.46 14.92 12.46
CA VAL A 114 -9.27 14.17 11.21
C VAL A 114 -10.35 13.11 11.13
N ASP A 115 -10.98 13.01 9.96
CA ASP A 115 -11.90 11.94 9.60
C ASP A 115 -11.92 11.77 8.07
N GLU A 116 -10.93 11.05 7.56
CA GLU A 116 -10.67 10.93 6.12
C GLU A 116 -10.54 9.47 5.70
N ASP A 117 -11.24 9.13 4.61
CA ASP A 117 -11.16 7.82 3.96
C ASP A 117 -10.18 7.87 2.78
N GLY A 118 -9.48 6.77 2.55
CA GLY A 118 -8.61 6.60 1.40
C GLY A 118 -8.66 5.20 0.83
N VAL A 119 -7.94 5.02 -0.27
CA VAL A 119 -7.79 3.75 -0.97
C VAL A 119 -6.33 3.54 -1.36
N ILE A 120 -5.85 2.30 -1.24
CA ILE A 120 -4.53 1.85 -1.70
C ILE A 120 -4.74 0.65 -2.65
N PRO A 121 -4.80 0.88 -3.96
CA PRO A 121 -4.72 -0.19 -4.95
C PRO A 121 -3.29 -0.71 -5.08
N VAL A 122 -3.11 -2.01 -4.93
CA VAL A 122 -1.87 -2.74 -5.20
C VAL A 122 -2.12 -3.64 -6.40
N SER A 123 -1.39 -3.44 -7.49
CA SER A 123 -1.59 -4.17 -8.75
C SER A 123 -0.27 -4.62 -9.31
N THR A 124 -0.30 -5.60 -10.21
CA THR A 124 0.87 -5.99 -10.99
C THR A 124 0.74 -5.50 -12.41
N THR A 125 1.86 -5.25 -13.09
CA THR A 125 1.83 -5.07 -14.55
C THR A 125 1.48 -6.40 -15.23
N ASP A 126 1.36 -6.37 -16.56
CA ASP A 126 1.02 -7.57 -17.32
C ASP A 126 2.04 -8.70 -17.10
N TRP A 127 1.52 -9.91 -16.98
CA TRP A 127 2.36 -11.11 -16.98
C TRP A 127 2.59 -11.54 -18.42
N GLY A 128 3.83 -11.89 -18.74
CA GLY A 128 4.14 -12.61 -19.97
C GLY A 128 4.14 -14.10 -19.70
N GLY A 129 3.76 -14.93 -20.68
CA GLY A 129 3.58 -16.38 -20.48
C GLY A 129 4.68 -17.03 -19.63
N PHE A 130 5.96 -16.75 -19.93
CA PHE A 130 7.11 -17.26 -19.17
C PHE A 130 7.77 -16.23 -18.21
N SER A 131 7.24 -15.01 -18.13
CA SER A 131 7.83 -13.90 -17.37
C SER A 131 6.84 -13.33 -16.38
N ARG A 132 7.23 -13.31 -15.11
CA ARG A 132 6.49 -12.54 -14.10
C ARG A 132 6.58 -11.03 -14.42
N PRO A 133 5.70 -10.20 -13.83
CA PRO A 133 5.83 -8.76 -13.83
C PRO A 133 7.13 -8.33 -13.18
N ASP A 134 7.78 -7.34 -13.78
CA ASP A 134 8.95 -6.69 -13.19
C ASP A 134 8.56 -5.61 -12.18
N TYR A 135 7.27 -5.25 -12.13
CA TYR A 135 6.76 -4.19 -11.28
C TYR A 135 5.46 -4.55 -10.56
N VAL A 136 5.38 -4.16 -9.29
CA VAL A 136 4.14 -4.01 -8.54
C VAL A 136 3.82 -2.53 -8.44
N ASN A 137 2.68 -2.12 -8.97
CA ASN A 137 2.23 -0.75 -8.92
C ASN A 137 1.32 -0.54 -7.69
N VAL A 138 1.76 0.33 -6.78
CA VAL A 138 0.98 0.75 -5.62
C VAL A 138 0.57 2.21 -5.81
N THR A 139 -0.73 2.46 -5.83
CA THR A 139 -1.26 3.83 -5.85
C THR A 139 -1.95 4.12 -4.52
N TYR A 140 -2.13 5.40 -4.20
CA TYR A 140 -3.05 5.79 -3.14
C TYR A 140 -3.76 7.10 -3.46
N SER A 141 -4.95 7.27 -2.89
CA SER A 141 -5.66 8.54 -2.91
C SER A 141 -6.55 8.72 -1.68
N TRP A 142 -6.75 9.97 -1.30
CA TRP A 142 -7.78 10.34 -0.32
C TRP A 142 -9.09 10.57 -1.07
N ARG A 143 -10.18 9.96 -0.60
CA ARG A 143 -11.47 10.01 -1.30
C ARG A 143 -12.08 11.40 -1.36
N ARG A 144 -11.74 12.27 -0.42
CA ARG A 144 -12.45 13.55 -0.26
C ARG A 144 -11.88 14.69 -1.08
N ARG A 145 -10.57 14.76 -1.39
CA ARG A 145 -9.94 16.01 -1.87
C ARG A 145 -8.62 15.95 -2.68
N THR A 146 -8.16 14.80 -3.20
CA THR A 146 -6.99 14.80 -4.11
C THR A 146 -7.42 14.76 -5.57
N ALA A 147 -6.91 15.70 -6.38
CA ALA A 147 -7.19 15.80 -7.81
C ALA A 147 -6.59 14.63 -8.62
N ASP A 148 -5.50 14.02 -8.12
CA ASP A 148 -4.88 12.86 -8.77
C ASP A 148 -4.34 11.87 -7.72
N PRO A 149 -4.52 10.54 -7.93
CA PRO A 149 -3.88 9.53 -7.10
C PRO A 149 -2.35 9.60 -7.25
N VAL A 150 -1.63 9.43 -6.14
CA VAL A 150 -0.17 9.33 -6.17
C VAL A 150 0.20 7.88 -6.46
N ASN A 151 1.09 7.69 -7.43
CA ASN A 151 1.52 6.38 -7.93
C ASN A 151 2.97 6.09 -7.52
N VAL A 152 3.20 4.90 -6.97
CA VAL A 152 4.51 4.35 -6.63
C VAL A 152 4.67 2.99 -7.31
N ALA A 153 5.58 2.90 -8.28
CA ALA A 153 5.95 1.62 -8.87
C ALA A 153 7.11 0.97 -8.10
N LEU A 154 6.88 -0.23 -7.59
CA LEU A 154 7.88 -1.05 -6.90
C LEU A 154 8.50 -2.01 -7.91
N GLY A 155 9.81 -1.88 -8.12
CA GLY A 155 10.57 -2.78 -8.98
C GLY A 155 10.91 -4.09 -8.28
N VAL A 156 10.97 -5.17 -9.03
CA VAL A 156 11.50 -6.44 -8.57
C VAL A 156 12.95 -6.57 -9.08
N PRO A 157 13.91 -7.07 -8.28
CA PRO A 157 15.28 -7.28 -8.73
C PRO A 157 15.35 -8.11 -10.04
N SER A 158 16.35 -7.80 -10.87
CA SER A 158 16.55 -8.39 -12.20
C SER A 158 16.78 -9.90 -12.23
N THR A 159 16.99 -10.51 -11.06
CA THR A 159 17.02 -11.97 -10.90
C THR A 159 15.61 -12.51 -10.75
N LEU A 160 15.26 -13.60 -11.47
CA LEU A 160 13.96 -14.30 -11.35
C LEU A 160 13.60 -14.70 -9.92
N VAL A 161 14.58 -14.66 -9.01
CA VAL A 161 14.45 -14.81 -7.56
C VAL A 161 14.50 -13.40 -6.95
N GLY A 162 13.36 -12.85 -6.57
CA GLY A 162 13.26 -11.54 -5.94
C GLY A 162 11.83 -11.21 -5.55
N MET A 163 11.64 -10.34 -4.57
CA MET A 163 10.36 -9.74 -4.22
C MET A 163 10.47 -8.22 -4.41
N PRO A 164 9.37 -7.51 -4.71
CA PRO A 164 9.39 -6.06 -4.67
C PRO A 164 9.80 -5.58 -3.27
N ASP A 165 10.46 -4.42 -3.22
CA ASP A 165 10.80 -3.79 -1.94
C ASP A 165 9.55 -3.53 -1.10
N ASP A 166 9.74 -3.53 0.23
CA ASP A 166 8.69 -3.17 1.18
C ASP A 166 8.26 -1.72 0.98
N LEU A 167 6.96 -1.43 1.13
CA LEU A 167 6.42 -0.08 0.99
C LEU A 167 5.96 0.47 2.34
N TYR A 168 6.45 1.66 2.68
CA TYR A 168 6.16 2.35 3.92
C TYR A 168 5.24 3.55 3.67
N PHE A 169 4.18 3.65 4.48
CA PHE A 169 3.20 4.73 4.49
C PHE A 169 3.35 5.58 5.76
N VAL A 170 3.33 6.89 5.59
CA VAL A 170 3.40 7.87 6.68
C VAL A 170 2.27 8.89 6.51
N PRO A 171 1.10 8.66 7.12
CA PRO A 171 0.05 9.66 7.18
C PRO A 171 0.50 10.83 8.05
N GLY A 172 -0.03 12.01 7.73
CA GLY A 172 -0.02 13.09 8.70
C GLY A 172 -0.78 14.31 8.23
N VAL A 173 -0.65 15.37 9.02
CA VAL A 173 -1.63 16.45 9.06
C VAL A 173 -0.92 17.79 8.88
N SER A 174 -1.40 18.58 7.92
CA SER A 174 -0.99 19.98 7.75
C SER A 174 -1.84 20.86 8.65
N THR A 175 -1.18 21.58 9.57
CA THR A 175 -1.83 22.59 10.42
C THR A 175 -2.16 23.88 9.68
N GLN A 176 -1.56 24.11 8.51
CA GLN A 176 -1.76 25.33 7.74
C GLN A 176 -2.94 25.19 6.78
N GLU A 177 -3.19 23.99 6.27
CA GLU A 177 -4.20 23.75 5.24
C GLU A 177 -5.39 22.92 5.74
N GLU A 178 -5.37 22.45 6.99
CA GLU A 178 -6.34 21.49 7.53
C GLU A 178 -6.51 20.26 6.62
N LYS A 179 -5.40 19.84 6.01
CA LYS A 179 -5.35 18.70 5.08
C LYS A 179 -4.59 17.54 5.69
N VAL A 180 -5.03 16.34 5.34
CA VAL A 180 -4.27 15.12 5.54
C VAL A 180 -3.49 14.81 4.27
N GLY A 181 -2.28 14.31 4.40
CA GLY A 181 -1.61 13.64 3.29
C GLY A 181 -0.97 12.33 3.74
N LEU A 182 -0.30 11.65 2.80
CA LEU A 182 0.25 10.32 3.02
C LEU A 182 1.58 10.17 2.29
N VAL A 183 2.70 10.24 3.00
CA VAL A 183 4.02 10.00 2.37
C VAL A 183 4.25 8.51 2.14
N THR A 184 4.80 8.16 0.99
CA THR A 184 5.12 6.78 0.60
C THR A 184 6.57 6.66 0.15
N THR A 185 7.25 5.58 0.56
CA THR A 185 8.65 5.31 0.19
C THR A 185 8.98 3.83 0.37
N THR A 186 9.99 3.35 -0.34
CA THR A 186 10.58 2.01 -0.14
C THR A 186 11.75 2.01 0.85
N ASP A 187 12.29 3.18 1.19
CA ASP A 187 13.40 3.30 2.13
C ASP A 187 12.87 3.54 3.55
N ARG A 188 13.14 2.59 4.44
CA ARG A 188 12.71 2.65 5.84
C ARG A 188 13.30 3.85 6.59
N ALA A 189 14.55 4.22 6.34
CA ALA A 189 15.19 5.36 7.01
C ALA A 189 14.56 6.68 6.55
N ILE A 190 14.22 6.79 5.26
CA ILE A 190 13.44 7.91 4.74
C ILE A 190 12.05 7.95 5.38
N ALA A 191 11.38 6.79 5.51
CA ALA A 191 10.07 6.73 6.14
C ALA A 191 10.11 7.24 7.60
N LEU A 192 11.10 6.80 8.39
CA LEU A 192 11.29 7.27 9.76
C LEU A 192 11.58 8.77 9.85
N THR A 193 12.34 9.31 8.89
CA THR A 193 12.59 10.75 8.79
C THR A 193 11.30 11.51 8.45
N ALA A 194 10.49 10.98 7.54
CA ALA A 194 9.19 11.55 7.19
C ALA A 194 8.21 11.54 8.37
N VAL A 195 8.28 10.53 9.26
CA VAL A 195 7.50 10.51 10.51
C VAL A 195 7.81 11.71 11.39
N ASP A 196 9.10 12.02 11.62
CA ASP A 196 9.49 13.19 12.43
C ASP A 196 8.94 14.50 11.85
N TYR A 197 8.97 14.65 10.52
CA TYR A 197 8.39 15.81 9.86
C TYR A 197 6.86 15.86 9.91
N ALA A 198 6.19 14.72 9.74
CA ALA A 198 4.75 14.59 9.84
C ALA A 198 4.26 14.97 11.25
N LEU A 199 4.99 14.55 12.29
CA LEU A 199 4.72 14.93 13.68
C LEU A 199 4.90 16.43 13.93
N LYS A 200 5.82 17.08 13.20
CA LYS A 200 6.04 18.53 13.22
C LYS A 200 5.08 19.32 12.33
N GLY A 201 4.15 18.66 11.63
CA GLY A 201 3.18 19.32 10.74
C GLY A 201 3.75 19.84 9.43
N ILE A 202 4.93 19.35 9.03
CA ILE A 202 5.61 19.77 7.79
C ILE A 202 5.25 18.75 6.71
N PHE A 203 4.14 19.00 6.01
CA PHE A 203 3.50 17.98 5.16
C PHE A 203 3.84 18.04 3.66
N TRP A 204 4.48 19.12 3.19
CA TRP A 204 4.82 19.31 1.77
C TRP A 204 6.18 18.74 1.38
N ILE A 205 6.45 17.51 1.82
CA ILE A 205 7.72 16.84 1.52
C ILE A 205 7.59 15.95 0.29
N HIS A 206 6.38 15.70 -0.23
CA HIS A 206 6.20 14.87 -1.42
C HIS A 206 7.05 15.30 -2.62
N GLU A 207 7.13 16.59 -2.94
CA GLU A 207 7.98 17.05 -4.06
C GLU A 207 9.49 16.90 -3.78
N LYS A 208 9.93 17.06 -2.52
CA LYS A 208 11.36 17.02 -2.17
C LYS A 208 11.87 15.62 -1.83
N LEU A 209 11.08 14.78 -1.17
CA LEU A 209 11.46 13.41 -0.82
C LEU A 209 11.38 12.47 -2.02
N PHE A 210 10.42 12.62 -2.94
CA PHE A 210 10.44 11.84 -4.19
C PHE A 210 11.65 12.21 -5.05
N SER A 211 11.97 13.51 -5.16
CA SER A 211 13.16 13.98 -5.88
C SER A 211 14.46 13.45 -5.26
N TRP A 212 14.54 13.40 -3.92
CA TRP A 212 15.71 12.88 -3.22
C TRP A 212 15.84 11.36 -3.28
N ALA A 213 14.72 10.61 -3.12
CA ALA A 213 14.69 9.15 -3.13
C ALA A 213 14.88 8.55 -4.54
N LEU A 214 14.49 9.26 -5.60
CA LEU A 214 14.71 8.85 -7.00
C LEU A 214 16.07 9.30 -7.56
N GLY A 215 16.94 9.93 -6.76
CA GLY A 215 18.23 10.45 -7.23
C GLY A 215 18.11 11.60 -8.25
N LEU A 216 16.92 12.19 -8.39
CA LEU A 216 16.66 13.36 -9.23
C LEU A 216 17.05 14.63 -8.45
N LEU A 217 18.35 14.81 -8.26
CA LEU A 217 18.92 16.14 -8.06
C LEU A 217 19.28 16.68 -9.43
N PHE A 218 18.44 17.56 -10.01
CA PHE A 218 18.73 18.88 -10.60
C PHE A 218 17.44 19.48 -11.17
#